data_AF-A0A2C9EJZ5-F1
#
_entry.id   AF-A0A2C9EJZ5-F1
#
_cell.length_a   1.000
_cell.length_b   1.000
_cell.length_c   1.000
_cell.angle_alpha   90.00
_cell.angle_beta   90.00
_cell.angle_gamma   90.00
#
_symmetry.space_group_name_H-M   'P 1'
#
loop_
_entity.id
_entity.type
_entity.pdbx_description
1 polymer ?
#
loop_
_entity_poly.entity_id
_entity_poly.type
_entity_poly.pdbx_seq_one_letter_code
_entity_poly.pdbx_strand_id
1 'polypeptide(L)'
;MREQLRFFGALVHWMGFTSTGIDVEHCERGHGKSTYTFSKLWSLAMDTIIAYSDKPLRLAVKLGFTMASLSFIYGIYLMITTYFHGTVVQGWTSLMVSIFFIGGIVISIQGVVGIYIGKTFDETKKRPLYIVGRKTF
;
A
#
# COMPACT_ATOMS: atom_id res chain seq x y z
N MET A 1 19.36 13.97 -9.76
CA MET A 1 18.69 12.73 -9.33
C MET A 1 17.45 12.53 -10.20
N ARG A 2 17.29 11.41 -10.89
CA ARG A 2 16.12 11.13 -11.76
C ARG A 2 15.19 10.17 -11.01
N GLU A 3 14.36 10.74 -10.13
CA GLU A 3 13.35 9.97 -9.39
C GLU A 3 11.97 10.26 -10.00
N GLN A 4 11.16 9.21 -10.19
CA GLN A 4 9.83 9.36 -10.78
C GLN A 4 8.85 9.99 -9.78
N LEU A 5 8.92 9.59 -8.50
CA LEU A 5 8.16 10.21 -7.43
C LEU A 5 8.91 11.42 -6.86
N ARG A 6 8.43 12.63 -7.16
CA ARG A 6 9.06 13.87 -6.69
C ARG A 6 8.26 14.53 -5.58
N PHE A 7 8.52 14.12 -4.34
CA PHE A 7 8.09 14.88 -3.17
C PHE A 7 9.29 15.57 -2.52
N PHE A 8 9.37 16.89 -2.68
CA PHE A 8 10.52 17.69 -2.21
C PHE A 8 10.77 17.52 -0.71
N GLY A 9 9.72 17.47 0.10
CA GLY A 9 9.86 17.28 1.55
C GLY A 9 10.54 15.96 1.92
N ALA A 10 10.16 14.85 1.27
CA ALA A 10 10.81 13.56 1.50
C ALA A 10 12.27 13.55 1.02
N LEU A 11 12.57 14.19 -0.11
CA LEU A 11 13.95 14.30 -0.60
C LEU A 11 14.84 15.07 0.38
N VAL A 12 14.35 16.20 0.91
CA VAL A 12 15.07 16.99 1.91
C VAL A 12 15.31 16.19 3.18
N HIS A 13 14.30 15.45 3.66
CA HIS A 13 14.44 14.61 4.83
C HIS A 13 15.40 13.43 4.60
N TRP A 14 15.35 12.82 3.41
CA TRP A 14 16.21 11.70 3.02
C TRP A 14 17.69 12.08 2.97
N MET A 15 18.02 13.33 2.59
CA MET A 15 19.40 13.82 2.58
C MET A 15 20.05 13.84 3.98
N GLY A 16 19.26 13.82 5.07
CA GLY A 16 19.78 13.66 6.43
C GLY A 16 20.51 14.86 7.03
N PHE A 17 20.49 16.02 6.37
CA PHE A 17 21.12 17.23 6.88
C PHE A 17 20.29 17.88 8.00
N THR A 18 20.98 18.63 8.86
CA THR A 18 20.34 19.49 9.86
C THR A 18 19.46 20.52 9.14
N SER A 19 18.16 20.47 9.40
CA SER A 19 17.15 21.31 8.76
C SER A 19 16.39 22.08 9.83
N THR A 20 16.04 23.33 9.54
CA THR A 20 15.17 24.16 10.40
C THR A 20 14.05 24.77 9.56
N GLY A 21 12.90 25.01 10.19
CA GLY A 21 11.80 25.78 9.59
C GLY A 21 11.90 27.24 9.98
N ILE A 22 11.57 28.14 9.06
CA ILE A 22 11.39 29.57 9.33
C ILE A 22 9.93 29.86 9.05
N ASP A 23 9.24 30.48 10.01
CA ASP A 23 7.86 30.88 9.82
C ASP A 23 7.80 32.09 8.88
N VAL A 24 6.90 32.02 7.90
CA VAL A 24 6.76 33.04 6.86
C VAL A 24 5.28 33.31 6.68
N GLU A 25 4.89 34.58 6.88
CA GLU A 25 3.55 35.03 6.55
C GLU A 25 3.36 35.03 5.03
N HIS A 26 2.41 34.24 4.56
CA HIS A 26 2.04 34.18 3.16
C HIS A 26 0.72 34.94 2.97
N CYS A 27 0.66 35.82 1.97
CA CYS A 27 -0.57 36.50 1.60
C CYS A 27 -1.64 35.52 1.14
N GLU A 28 -2.92 35.89 1.33
CA GLU A 28 -4.03 35.13 0.79
C GLU A 28 -3.94 35.01 -0.73
N ARG A 29 -4.34 33.85 -1.24
CA ARG A 29 -4.25 33.55 -2.67
C ARG A 29 -5.37 34.29 -3.41
N GLY A 30 -5.01 35.30 -4.21
CA GLY A 30 -5.98 36.12 -4.94
C GLY A 30 -6.75 35.40 -6.06
N HIS A 31 -6.20 34.33 -6.64
CA HIS A 31 -6.85 33.56 -7.71
C HIS A 31 -6.58 32.06 -7.63
N GLY A 32 -7.56 31.26 -8.06
CA GLY A 32 -7.47 29.81 -8.14
C GLY A 32 -7.89 29.07 -6.86
N LYS A 33 -8.01 27.75 -6.96
CA LYS A 33 -8.33 26.88 -5.83
C LYS A 33 -7.07 26.21 -5.31
N SER A 34 -7.03 25.91 -4.01
CA SER A 34 -5.92 25.16 -3.42
C SER A 34 -5.77 23.79 -4.09
N THR A 35 -4.55 23.47 -4.51
CA THR A 35 -4.19 22.14 -4.98
C THR A 35 -4.08 21.14 -3.82
N TYR A 36 -3.98 21.64 -2.58
CA TYR A 36 -3.92 20.85 -1.35
C TYR A 36 -5.33 20.55 -0.83
N THR A 37 -6.05 19.68 -1.53
CA THR A 37 -7.28 19.08 -1.00
C THR A 37 -6.94 17.85 -0.18
N PHE A 38 -7.79 17.49 0.79
CA PHE A 38 -7.59 16.33 1.64
C PHE A 38 -7.33 15.04 0.84
N SER A 39 -8.10 14.80 -0.22
CA SER A 39 -7.92 13.63 -1.09
C SER A 39 -6.55 13.60 -1.79
N LYS A 40 -6.07 14.74 -2.28
CA LYS A 40 -4.75 14.85 -2.93
C LYS A 40 -3.61 14.68 -1.92
N LEU A 41 -3.78 15.24 -0.72
CA LEU A 41 -2.85 15.06 0.40
C LEU A 41 -2.77 13.60 0.83
N TRP A 42 -3.91 12.91 0.92
CA TRP A 42 -3.97 11.48 1.25
C TRP A 42 -3.27 10.61 0.19
N SER A 43 -3.54 10.87 -1.10
CA SER A 43 -2.85 10.20 -2.20
C SER A 43 -1.34 10.41 -2.12
N LEU A 44 -0.90 11.66 -1.97
CA LEU A 44 0.52 12.00 -1.85
C LEU A 44 1.19 11.29 -0.67
N ALA A 45 0.51 11.23 0.48
CA ALA A 45 1.01 10.52 1.66
C ALA A 45 1.17 9.02 1.40
N MET A 46 0.15 8.38 0.80
CA MET A 46 0.22 6.95 0.45
C MET A 46 1.34 6.66 -0.56
N ASP A 47 1.44 7.47 -1.62
CA ASP A 47 2.49 7.32 -2.64
C ASP A 47 3.89 7.43 -2.02
N THR A 48 4.07 8.38 -1.10
CA THR A 48 5.33 8.60 -0.36
C THR A 48 5.65 7.43 0.57
N ILE A 49 4.67 6.95 1.37
CA ILE A 49 4.86 5.81 2.27
C ILE A 49 5.27 4.56 1.49
N ILE A 50 4.60 4.28 0.37
CA ILE A 50 4.91 3.10 -0.43
C ILE A 50 6.29 3.23 -1.11
N ALA A 51 6.76 4.45 -1.40
CA ALA A 51 8.04 4.67 -2.10
C ALA A 51 9.23 4.50 -1.16
N TYR A 52 9.11 5.06 0.04
CA TYR A 52 10.22 5.15 0.99
C TYR A 52 10.08 4.16 2.16
N SER A 53 9.10 3.26 2.15
CA SER A 53 8.88 2.30 3.26
C SER A 53 8.37 0.93 2.82
N ASP A 54 8.78 -0.09 3.57
CA ASP A 54 8.32 -1.47 3.54
C ASP A 54 7.19 -1.75 4.56
N LYS A 55 6.75 -0.74 5.31
CA LYS A 55 5.66 -0.86 6.29
C LYS A 55 4.35 -1.40 5.69
N PRO A 56 3.89 -0.95 4.48
CA PRO A 56 2.68 -1.51 3.87
C PRO A 56 2.79 -3.01 3.59
N LEU A 57 3.97 -3.46 3.14
CA LEU A 57 4.25 -4.88 2.92
C LEU A 57 4.12 -5.68 4.22
N ARG A 58 4.77 -5.21 5.30
CA ARG A 58 4.68 -5.88 6.61
C ARG A 58 3.26 -5.89 7.17
N LEU A 59 2.50 -4.81 6.96
CA LEU A 59 1.10 -4.73 7.40
C LEU A 59 0.25 -5.77 6.69
N ALA A 60 0.40 -5.92 5.38
CA ALA A 60 -0.37 -6.88 4.61
C ALA A 60 -0.01 -8.33 4.94
N VAL A 61 1.27 -8.63 5.21
CA VAL A 61 1.69 -9.94 5.75
C VAL A 61 1.03 -10.19 7.10
N LYS A 62 0.99 -9.19 7.99
CA LYS A 62 0.33 -9.30 9.29
C LYS A 62 -1.18 -9.54 9.14
N LEU A 63 -1.84 -8.82 8.22
CA LEU A 63 -3.27 -9.02 7.92
C LEU A 63 -3.55 -10.42 7.36
N GLY A 64 -2.74 -10.87 6.41
CA GLY A 64 -2.79 -12.23 5.88
C GLY A 64 -2.64 -13.27 6.98
N PHE A 65 -1.68 -13.09 7.90
CA PHE A 65 -1.52 -13.96 9.06
C PHE A 65 -2.70 -13.88 10.04
N THR A 66 -3.33 -12.72 10.24
CA THR A 66 -4.51 -12.63 11.11
C THR A 66 -5.75 -13.31 10.51
N MET A 67 -5.99 -13.15 9.21
CA MET A 67 -6.98 -13.97 8.50
C MET A 67 -6.59 -15.45 8.57
N ALA A 68 -5.28 -15.72 8.56
CA ALA A 68 -4.75 -17.06 8.73
C ALA A 68 -5.12 -17.68 10.10
N SER A 69 -5.02 -16.90 11.16
CA SER A 69 -5.39 -17.37 12.49
C SER A 69 -6.91 -17.51 12.64
N LEU A 70 -7.69 -16.58 12.08
CA LEU A 70 -9.14 -16.56 12.20
C LEU A 70 -9.82 -17.75 11.51
N SER A 71 -9.43 -18.08 10.28
CA SER A 71 -10.02 -19.24 9.60
C SER A 71 -9.61 -20.55 10.25
N PHE A 72 -8.41 -20.62 10.82
CA PHE A 72 -7.97 -21.79 11.58
C PHE A 72 -8.83 -21.99 12.83
N ILE A 73 -9.08 -20.92 13.61
CA ILE A 73 -9.98 -20.95 14.77
C ILE A 73 -11.40 -21.33 14.36
N TYR A 74 -11.91 -20.75 13.27
CA TYR A 74 -13.23 -21.08 12.74
C TYR A 74 -13.33 -22.54 12.26
N GLY A 75 -12.25 -23.06 11.66
CA GLY A 75 -12.11 -24.46 11.32
C GLY A 75 -12.15 -25.39 12.54
N ILE A 76 -11.48 -25.03 13.64
CA ILE A 76 -11.56 -25.76 14.91
C ILE A 76 -12.99 -25.75 15.47
N TYR A 77 -13.66 -24.60 15.47
CA TYR A 77 -15.06 -24.50 15.92
C TYR A 77 -15.98 -25.42 15.11
N LEU A 78 -15.80 -25.45 13.78
CA LEU A 78 -16.57 -26.33 12.90
C LEU A 78 -16.24 -27.81 13.13
N MET A 79 -14.98 -28.16 13.42
CA MET A 79 -14.58 -29.52 13.79
C MET A 79 -15.24 -29.97 15.12
N ILE A 80 -15.30 -29.09 16.11
CA ILE A 80 -15.94 -29.37 17.40
C ILE A 80 -17.46 -29.55 17.21
N THR A 81 -18.11 -28.63 16.50
CA THR A 81 -19.56 -28.70 16.28
C THR A 81 -19.97 -29.92 15.46
N THR A 82 -19.20 -30.30 14.44
CA THR A 82 -19.41 -31.54 13.69
C THR A 82 -19.25 -32.80 14.55
N TYR A 83 -18.28 -32.82 15.47
CA TYR A 83 -18.09 -33.92 16.42
C TYR A 83 -19.29 -34.09 17.38
N PHE A 84 -19.88 -32.99 17.85
CA PHE A 84 -20.97 -33.04 18.84
C PHE A 84 -22.38 -33.13 18.25
N HIS A 85 -22.66 -32.49 17.11
CA HIS A 85 -24.02 -32.35 16.57
C HIS A 85 -24.31 -33.22 15.35
N GLY A 86 -23.28 -33.78 14.70
CA GLY A 86 -23.42 -34.58 13.48
C GLY A 86 -23.92 -33.75 12.28
N THR A 87 -23.10 -33.60 11.25
CA THR A 87 -23.47 -32.81 10.05
C THR A 87 -23.63 -33.65 8.79
N VAL A 88 -24.56 -33.19 7.95
CA VAL A 88 -25.18 -33.85 6.78
C VAL A 88 -24.21 -34.21 5.64
N VAL A 89 -22.99 -33.66 5.60
CA VAL A 89 -21.96 -33.99 4.58
C VAL A 89 -20.56 -33.95 5.21
N GLN A 90 -19.89 -35.09 5.26
CA GLN A 90 -18.55 -35.24 5.81
C GLN A 90 -17.51 -34.52 4.91
N GLY A 91 -16.62 -33.71 5.50
CA GLY A 91 -15.48 -33.09 4.81
C GLY A 91 -15.77 -31.81 4.00
N TRP A 92 -17.03 -31.45 3.73
CA TRP A 92 -17.37 -30.23 2.98
C TRP A 92 -16.93 -28.95 3.71
N THR A 93 -17.18 -28.92 5.01
CA THR A 93 -16.92 -27.77 5.88
C THR A 93 -15.43 -27.45 6.02
N SER A 94 -14.58 -28.47 6.25
CA SER A 94 -13.13 -28.29 6.36
C SER A 94 -12.49 -27.91 5.02
N LEU A 95 -13.03 -28.43 3.92
CA LEU A 95 -12.56 -28.16 2.56
C LEU A 95 -12.87 -26.71 2.16
N MET A 96 -14.09 -26.21 2.42
CA MET A 96 -14.45 -24.82 2.14
C MET A 96 -13.63 -23.82 2.97
N VAL A 97 -13.47 -24.08 4.27
CA VAL A 97 -12.65 -23.24 5.16
C VAL A 97 -11.20 -23.16 4.67
N SER A 98 -10.62 -24.29 4.25
CA SER A 98 -9.24 -24.34 3.76
C SER A 98 -9.07 -23.59 2.43
N ILE A 99 -10.04 -23.69 1.51
CA ILE A 99 -9.97 -22.99 0.22
C ILE A 99 -10.09 -21.49 0.41
N PHE A 100 -11.09 -21.02 1.17
CA PHE A 100 -11.26 -19.58 1.40
C PHE A 100 -10.07 -18.98 2.15
N PHE A 101 -9.48 -19.75 3.05
CA PHE A 101 -8.28 -19.37 3.76
C PHE A 101 -7.07 -19.13 2.86
N ILE A 102 -6.70 -20.18 2.11
CA ILE A 102 -5.53 -20.15 1.24
C ILE A 102 -5.78 -19.10 0.15
N GLY A 103 -6.98 -19.05 -0.41
CA GLY A 103 -7.38 -18.04 -1.39
C GLY A 103 -7.24 -16.60 -0.87
N GLY A 104 -7.71 -16.33 0.35
CA GLY A 104 -7.60 -15.00 0.95
C GLY A 104 -6.15 -14.56 1.19
N ILE A 105 -5.30 -15.49 1.65
CA ILE A 105 -3.86 -15.24 1.87
C ILE A 105 -3.15 -14.98 0.54
N VAL A 106 -3.41 -15.82 -0.47
CA VAL A 106 -2.78 -15.71 -1.80
C VAL A 106 -3.15 -14.38 -2.46
N ILE A 107 -4.43 -14.01 -2.48
CA ILE A 107 -4.90 -12.74 -3.06
C ILE A 107 -4.27 -11.55 -2.32
N SER A 108 -4.18 -11.61 -0.98
CA SER A 108 -3.58 -10.53 -0.18
C SER A 108 -2.09 -10.34 -0.52
N ILE A 109 -1.32 -11.43 -0.57
CA ILE A 109 0.11 -11.38 -0.93
C ILE A 109 0.27 -10.86 -2.36
N GLN A 110 -0.54 -11.35 -3.29
CA GLN A 110 -0.45 -11.00 -4.70
C GLN A 110 -0.81 -9.53 -4.97
N GLY A 111 -1.82 -8.98 -4.27
CA GLY A 111 -2.16 -7.56 -4.36
C GLY A 111 -1.00 -6.65 -3.94
N VAL A 112 -0.29 -7.02 -2.87
CA VAL A 112 0.85 -6.26 -2.37
C VAL A 112 2.04 -6.36 -3.33
N VAL A 113 2.36 -7.56 -3.79
CA VAL A 113 3.40 -7.78 -4.80
C VAL A 113 3.11 -6.93 -6.06
N GLY A 114 1.84 -6.86 -6.48
CA GLY A 114 1.41 -6.00 -7.59
C GLY A 114 1.76 -4.52 -7.41
N ILE A 115 1.57 -3.97 -6.20
CA ILE A 115 1.93 -2.57 -5.90
C ILE A 115 3.44 -2.32 -6.06
N TYR A 116 4.27 -3.22 -5.52
CA TYR A 116 5.73 -3.09 -5.61
C TYR A 116 6.27 -3.33 -7.02
N ILE A 117 5.70 -4.28 -7.76
CA ILE A 117 6.01 -4.50 -9.17
C ILE A 117 5.65 -3.26 -9.99
N GLY A 118 4.48 -2.66 -9.75
CA GLY A 118 4.07 -1.41 -10.41
C GLY A 118 5.10 -0.29 -10.23
N LYS A 119 5.58 -0.08 -9.01
CA LYS A 119 6.64 0.91 -8.74
C LYS A 119 7.96 0.58 -9.40
N THR A 120 8.38 -0.69 -9.33
CA THR A 120 9.62 -1.13 -9.99
C THR A 120 9.53 -0.96 -11.50
N PHE A 121 8.35 -1.21 -12.08
CA PHE A 121 8.05 -0.98 -13.49
C PHE A 121 8.11 0.51 -13.85
N ASP A 122 7.61 1.39 -12.98
CA ASP A 122 7.70 2.84 -13.18
C ASP A 122 9.15 3.36 -13.19
N GLU A 123 10.00 2.86 -12.27
CA GLU A 123 11.42 3.23 -12.23
C GLU A 123 12.23 2.64 -13.38
N THR A 124 11.95 1.39 -13.78
CA THR A 124 12.65 0.71 -14.89
C THR A 124 12.26 1.26 -16.27
N LYS A 125 11.04 1.82 -16.42
CA LYS A 125 10.59 2.46 -17.66
C LYS A 125 11.53 3.58 -18.13
N LYS A 126 12.31 4.20 -17.23
CA LYS A 126 13.29 5.27 -17.53
C LYS A 126 12.70 6.38 -18.43
N ARG A 127 11.39 6.61 -18.34
CA ARG A 127 10.71 7.60 -19.19
C ARG A 127 11.23 9.00 -18.82
N PRO A 128 11.60 9.82 -19.82
CA PRO A 128 12.07 11.17 -19.56
C PRO A 128 10.93 11.98 -18.95
N LEU A 129 11.25 12.68 -17.85
CA LEU A 129 10.27 13.41 -17.04
C LEU A 129 9.69 14.63 -17.78
N TYR A 130 10.38 15.08 -18.81
CA TYR A 130 9.95 16.17 -19.68
C TYR A 130 10.60 15.97 -21.05
N ILE A 131 9.95 16.48 -22.08
CA ILE A 131 10.48 16.55 -23.44
C ILE A 131 10.68 18.03 -23.75
N VAL A 132 11.89 18.42 -24.12
CA VAL A 132 12.20 19.80 -24.49
C VAL A 132 11.83 20.01 -25.95
N GLY A 133 10.78 20.79 -26.21
CA GLY A 133 10.33 21.07 -27.58
C GLY A 133 11.18 22.12 -28.31
N ARG A 134 11.63 23.17 -27.60
CA ARG A 134 12.50 24.23 -28.14
C ARG A 134 13.44 24.73 -27.04
N LYS A 135 14.73 24.87 -27.34
CA LYS A 135 15.67 25.60 -26.48
C LYS A 135 15.80 27.02 -27.04
N THR A 136 15.46 28.02 -26.25
CA THR A 136 15.83 29.41 -26.52
C THR A 136 17.29 29.61 -26.11
N PHE A 137 18.12 29.96 -27.10
CA PHE A 137 19.41 30.62 -26.90
C PHE A 137 19.20 32.11 -27.12
#